data_AF-A0ABD3Q0M4-F1
#
_entry.id   AF-A0ABD3Q0M4-F1
#
_cell.length_a   1.000
_cell.length_b   1.000
_cell.length_c   1.000
_cell.angle_alpha   90.00
_cell.angle_beta   90.00
_cell.angle_gamma   90.00
#
_symmetry.space_group_name_H-M   'P 1'
#
loop_
_entity.id
_entity.type
_entity.pdbx_description
1 polymer ?
#
loop_
_entity_poly.entity_id
_entity_poly.type
_entity_poly.pdbx_seq_one_letter_code
_entity_poly.pdbx_strand_id
1 'polypeptide(L)'
;MHGGLSPEMERLQQIADLHRPCDVPDVGLMCDLLWSDPDTGVNGWAENDRGVSFVFGADVVAAFLEQHDLDLLVRAHQVVEDGYEFFAGRRLVTLFSAPNYCGEFDNAGGMISVDENLMCSFQILKPSSRAARFAQRPQQQK
;
A
#
# COMPACT_ATOMS: atom_id res chain seq x y z
N MET A 1 3.56 -4.49 3.46
CA MET A 1 2.33 -5.34 3.44
C MET A 1 1.35 -4.83 2.40
N HIS A 2 0.13 -5.37 2.27
CA HIS A 2 -0.88 -4.80 1.36
C HIS A 2 -1.65 -3.65 2.02
N GLY A 3 -2.31 -3.95 3.13
CA GLY A 3 -3.02 -3.02 3.99
C GLY A 3 -2.05 -2.19 4.82
N GLY A 4 -2.01 -2.38 6.12
CA GLY A 4 -1.17 -1.56 6.98
C GLY A 4 -0.86 -2.28 8.27
N LEU A 5 -0.72 -1.51 9.35
CA LEU A 5 -0.38 -2.04 10.67
C LEU A 5 -1.62 -2.62 11.36
N SER A 6 -1.41 -3.40 12.42
CA SER A 6 -2.48 -3.89 13.29
C SER A 6 -2.24 -3.42 14.72
N PRO A 7 -3.29 -3.04 15.49
CA PRO A 7 -3.17 -2.79 16.93
C PRO A 7 -2.80 -4.06 17.71
N GLU A 8 -2.98 -5.26 17.13
CA GLU A 8 -2.62 -6.55 17.74
C GLU A 8 -1.18 -6.98 17.39
N MET A 9 -0.47 -6.23 16.55
CA MET A 9 0.89 -6.56 16.14
C MET A 9 1.93 -5.98 17.12
N GLU A 10 2.46 -6.84 17.97
CA GLU A 10 3.54 -6.51 18.91
C GLU A 10 4.90 -6.98 18.41
N ARG A 11 4.93 -8.08 17.64
CA ARG A 11 6.16 -8.72 17.15
C ARG A 11 5.96 -9.18 15.71
N LEU A 12 6.96 -8.94 14.86
CA LEU A 12 6.97 -9.41 13.47
C LEU A 12 6.77 -10.94 13.34
N GLN A 13 7.22 -11.70 14.34
CA GLN A 13 7.03 -13.16 14.38
C GLN A 13 5.55 -13.58 14.35
N GLN A 14 4.63 -12.76 14.86
CA GLN A 14 3.19 -13.07 14.78
C GLN A 14 2.70 -13.25 13.33
N ILE A 15 3.34 -12.59 12.36
CA ILE A 15 3.04 -12.76 10.93
C ILE A 15 3.50 -14.14 10.44
N ALA A 16 4.69 -14.58 10.86
CA ALA A 16 5.24 -15.88 10.49
C ALA A 16 4.46 -17.05 11.12
N ASP A 17 3.86 -16.81 12.28
CA ASP A 17 3.06 -17.79 13.03
C ASP A 17 1.62 -17.93 12.49
N LEU A 18 1.21 -17.11 11.50
CA LEU A 18 -0.09 -17.24 10.85
C LEU A 18 -0.20 -18.59 10.12
N HIS A 19 -1.12 -19.43 10.60
CA HIS A 19 -1.37 -20.75 10.04
C HIS A 19 -1.93 -20.64 8.61
N ARG A 20 -1.34 -21.41 7.68
CA ARG A 20 -1.77 -21.49 6.29
C ARG A 20 -2.02 -22.95 5.89
N PRO A 21 -2.99 -23.24 5.00
CA PRO A 21 -3.91 -22.29 4.35
C PRO A 21 -5.01 -21.80 5.31
N CYS A 22 -5.51 -20.59 5.09
CA CYS A 22 -6.65 -20.02 5.81
C CYS A 22 -7.35 -18.99 4.91
N ASP A 23 -8.63 -18.72 5.20
CA ASP A 23 -9.33 -17.56 4.66
C ASP A 23 -8.92 -16.29 5.42
N VAL A 24 -9.22 -15.12 4.84
CA VAL A 24 -9.04 -13.84 5.54
C VAL A 24 -10.17 -13.70 6.56
N PRO A 25 -9.88 -13.59 7.87
CA PRO A 25 -10.90 -13.39 8.89
C PRO A 25 -11.49 -11.96 8.81
N ASP A 26 -12.68 -11.77 9.40
CA ASP A 26 -13.34 -10.46 9.45
C ASP A 26 -12.63 -9.46 10.38
N VAL A 27 -11.86 -9.95 11.35
CA VAL A 27 -11.16 -9.16 12.38
C VAL A 27 -9.78 -9.74 12.73
N GLY A 28 -9.00 -8.95 13.44
CA GLY A 28 -7.71 -9.33 14.02
C GLY A 28 -6.54 -9.17 13.05
N LEU A 29 -5.35 -9.56 13.50
CA LEU A 29 -4.08 -9.32 12.81
C LEU A 29 -4.11 -9.51 11.29
N MET A 30 -4.58 -10.66 10.77
CA MET A 30 -4.58 -10.91 9.33
C MET A 30 -5.51 -9.97 8.55
N CYS A 31 -6.67 -9.64 9.12
CA CYS A 31 -7.58 -8.66 8.53
C CYS A 31 -6.88 -7.29 8.43
N ASP A 32 -6.27 -6.84 9.53
CA ASP A 32 -5.65 -5.52 9.61
C ASP A 32 -4.44 -5.36 8.69
N LEU A 33 -3.61 -6.39 8.55
CA LEU A 33 -2.48 -6.40 7.62
C LEU A 33 -2.91 -6.22 6.14
N LEU A 34 -4.18 -6.51 5.84
CA LEU A 34 -4.76 -6.42 4.50
C LEU A 34 -5.67 -5.19 4.31
N TRP A 35 -6.31 -4.69 5.37
CA TRP A 35 -7.41 -3.71 5.24
C TRP A 35 -7.21 -2.39 6.00
N SER A 36 -6.23 -2.28 6.89
CA SER A 36 -5.97 -1.01 7.59
C SER A 36 -5.34 0.05 6.69
N ASP A 37 -5.59 1.32 7.00
CA ASP A 37 -5.13 2.48 6.21
C ASP A 37 -4.44 3.56 7.06
N PRO A 38 -3.39 4.23 6.54
CA PRO A 38 -2.88 5.44 7.18
C PRO A 38 -3.85 6.61 7.00
N ASP A 39 -3.97 7.46 8.03
CA ASP A 39 -4.79 8.68 8.00
C ASP A 39 -4.06 9.86 8.68
N THR A 40 -4.04 11.01 8.00
CA THR A 40 -3.46 12.26 8.52
C THR A 40 -4.27 12.93 9.63
N GLY A 41 -5.57 12.64 9.71
CA GLY A 41 -6.51 13.21 10.68
C GLY A 41 -6.54 12.48 12.02
N VAL A 42 -5.81 11.36 12.14
CA VAL A 42 -5.85 10.49 13.32
C VAL A 42 -4.50 10.50 14.05
N ASN A 43 -4.58 10.45 15.38
CA ASN A 43 -3.46 10.17 16.28
C ASN A 43 -3.79 8.87 17.01
N GLY A 44 -2.93 7.86 16.90
CA GLY A 44 -3.23 6.50 17.34
C GLY A 44 -4.08 5.73 16.31
N TRP A 45 -5.13 5.06 16.79
CA TRP A 45 -6.03 4.22 16.00
C TRP A 45 -7.46 4.76 16.00
N ALA A 46 -8.18 4.59 14.90
CA ALA A 46 -9.63 4.82 14.82
C ALA A 46 -10.31 3.79 13.90
N GLU A 47 -11.63 3.73 13.94
CA GLU A 47 -12.40 2.87 13.02
C GLU A 47 -12.21 3.31 11.57
N ASN A 48 -12.14 2.36 10.65
CA ASN A 48 -12.00 2.66 9.23
C ASN A 48 -13.37 2.88 8.57
N ASP A 49 -13.56 4.03 7.92
CA ASP A 49 -14.78 4.37 7.18
C ASP A 49 -15.09 3.41 6.02
N ARG A 50 -14.11 2.58 5.60
CA ARG A 50 -14.33 1.46 4.67
C ARG A 50 -15.17 0.32 5.26
N GLY A 51 -15.47 0.36 6.55
CA GLY A 51 -16.26 -0.64 7.26
C GLY A 51 -15.51 -1.93 7.62
N VAL A 52 -14.17 -1.91 7.53
CA VAL A 52 -13.30 -3.06 7.85
C VAL A 52 -11.98 -2.57 8.43
N SER A 53 -11.52 -3.22 9.50
CA SER A 53 -10.28 -2.86 10.21
C SER A 53 -10.25 -1.40 10.72
N PHE A 54 -9.06 -0.82 10.83
CA PHE A 54 -8.77 0.46 11.47
C PHE A 54 -8.02 1.41 10.53
N VAL A 55 -8.08 2.70 10.84
CA VAL A 55 -7.11 3.68 10.36
C VAL A 55 -6.06 3.96 11.44
N PHE A 56 -4.86 4.35 11.03
CA PHE A 56 -3.75 4.65 11.95
C PHE A 56 -2.98 5.93 11.60
N GLY A 57 -2.56 6.64 12.64
CA GLY A 57 -1.83 7.90 12.53
C GLY A 57 -0.33 7.76 12.23
N ALA A 58 0.30 8.90 11.97
CA ALA A 58 1.75 8.97 11.74
C ALA A 58 2.58 8.59 12.98
N ASP A 59 2.01 8.75 14.18
CA ASP A 59 2.60 8.33 15.45
C ASP A 59 2.68 6.80 15.57
N VAL A 60 1.66 6.07 15.11
CA VAL A 60 1.66 4.61 15.08
C VAL A 60 2.75 4.08 14.15
N VAL A 61 2.90 4.69 12.96
CA VAL A 61 3.98 4.37 12.03
C VAL A 61 5.35 4.62 12.68
N ALA A 62 5.51 5.76 13.36
CA ALA A 62 6.74 6.12 14.04
C ALA A 62 7.15 5.07 15.08
N ALA A 63 6.21 4.75 15.98
CA ALA A 63 6.43 3.82 17.08
C ALA A 63 6.73 2.41 16.56
N PHE A 64 5.99 1.95 15.55
CA PHE A 64 6.20 0.63 14.95
C PHE A 64 7.60 0.48 14.35
N LEU A 65 8.03 1.47 13.56
CA LEU A 65 9.34 1.46 12.91
C LEU A 65 10.48 1.52 13.93
N GLU A 66 10.36 2.36 14.96
CA GLU A 66 11.34 2.46 16.05
C GLU A 66 11.42 1.17 16.87
N GLN A 67 10.27 0.58 17.22
CA GLN A 67 10.19 -0.67 17.99
C GLN A 67 10.84 -1.86 17.26
N HIS A 68 10.81 -1.87 15.92
CA HIS A 68 11.28 -2.98 15.11
C HIS A 68 12.58 -2.72 14.35
N ASP A 69 13.24 -1.56 14.59
CA ASP A 69 14.48 -1.17 13.92
C ASP A 69 14.33 -1.20 12.38
N LEU A 70 13.30 -0.51 11.88
CA LEU A 70 12.95 -0.42 10.46
C LEU A 70 12.89 1.04 10.01
N ASP A 71 13.21 1.30 8.74
CA ASP A 71 13.22 2.67 8.20
C ASP A 71 11.94 3.06 7.46
N LEU A 72 11.30 2.10 6.78
CA LEU A 72 10.23 2.38 5.82
C LEU A 72 9.16 1.29 5.80
N LEU A 73 7.90 1.71 5.93
CA LEU A 73 6.74 0.88 5.63
C LEU A 73 6.31 1.03 4.17
N VAL A 74 6.36 -0.04 3.39
CA VAL A 74 5.86 -0.07 2.00
C VAL A 74 4.52 -0.79 1.96
N ARG A 75 3.48 -0.13 1.43
CA ARG A 75 2.12 -0.66 1.34
C ARG A 75 1.38 -0.30 0.06
N ALA A 76 0.16 -0.81 -0.15
CA ALA A 76 -0.66 -0.57 -1.34
C ALA A 76 -2.09 -0.12 -1.00
N HIS A 77 -3.12 -0.85 -1.44
CA HIS A 77 -4.55 -0.72 -1.08
C HIS A 77 -5.28 0.58 -1.46
N GLN A 78 -4.70 1.75 -1.20
CA GLN A 78 -5.29 3.06 -1.55
C GLN A 78 -4.81 3.51 -2.94
N VAL A 79 -5.76 3.94 -3.77
CA VAL A 79 -5.45 4.62 -5.05
C VAL A 79 -4.85 5.98 -4.73
N VAL A 80 -3.71 6.30 -5.34
CA VAL A 80 -3.00 7.58 -5.18
C VAL A 80 -2.69 8.17 -6.55
N GLU A 81 -2.75 9.49 -6.68
CA GLU A 81 -2.74 10.21 -7.97
C GLU A 81 -1.51 9.87 -8.83
N ASP A 82 -0.31 9.95 -8.25
CA ASP A 82 0.95 9.70 -8.96
C ASP A 82 1.37 8.22 -8.95
N GLY A 83 0.52 7.32 -8.43
CA GLY A 83 0.85 5.90 -8.27
C GLY A 83 1.79 5.59 -7.09
N TYR A 84 2.28 6.63 -6.40
CA TYR A 84 2.87 6.50 -5.06
C TYR A 84 2.59 7.74 -4.21
N GLU A 85 2.60 7.58 -2.89
CA GLU A 85 2.44 8.71 -1.95
C GLU A 85 3.19 8.44 -0.65
N PHE A 86 3.89 9.44 -0.12
CA PHE A 86 4.58 9.34 1.17
C PHE A 86 3.70 9.83 2.33
N PHE A 87 3.85 9.17 3.47
CA PHE A 87 3.19 9.50 4.73
C PHE A 87 4.19 9.45 5.91
N ALA A 88 3.79 9.98 7.08
CA ALA A 88 4.53 9.95 8.33
C ALA A 88 5.99 10.46 8.25
N GLY A 89 6.22 11.52 7.47
CA GLY A 89 7.56 12.06 7.25
C GLY A 89 8.43 11.17 6.34
N ARG A 90 7.82 10.59 5.30
CA ARG A 90 8.45 9.65 4.35
C ARG A 90 8.84 8.30 4.94
N ARG A 91 8.26 7.96 6.10
CA ARG A 91 8.45 6.66 6.78
C ARG A 91 7.41 5.61 6.39
N LEU A 92 6.38 6.01 5.66
CA LEU A 92 5.45 5.11 4.98
C LEU A 92 5.31 5.55 3.52
N VAL A 93 5.26 4.59 2.61
CA VAL A 93 4.92 4.83 1.20
C VAL A 93 3.78 3.92 0.77
N THR A 94 2.74 4.52 0.21
CA THR A 94 1.67 3.85 -0.52
C THR A 94 2.09 3.72 -1.98
N LEU A 95 1.93 2.54 -2.56
CA LEU A 95 2.16 2.23 -3.97
C LEU A 95 0.88 1.73 -4.61
N PHE A 96 0.53 2.27 -5.77
CA PHE A 96 -0.61 1.82 -6.54
C PHE A 96 -0.23 1.67 -8.01
N SER A 97 -0.27 0.45 -8.53
CA SER A 97 0.32 0.13 -9.84
C SER A 97 -0.71 -0.04 -10.97
N ALA A 98 -1.99 0.20 -10.72
CA ALA A 98 -3.04 0.13 -11.75
C ALA A 98 -3.39 1.54 -12.25
N PRO A 99 -2.82 1.99 -13.38
CA PRO A 99 -3.14 3.30 -13.93
C PRO A 99 -4.56 3.33 -14.48
N ASN A 100 -5.19 4.50 -14.41
CA ASN A 100 -6.59 4.69 -14.74
C ASN A 100 -7.51 3.70 -14.00
N TYR A 101 -7.39 3.63 -12.67
CA TYR A 101 -8.09 2.63 -11.88
C TYR A 101 -9.60 2.68 -12.15
N CYS A 102 -10.22 1.50 -12.32
CA CYS A 102 -11.62 1.33 -12.74
C CYS A 102 -12.06 2.08 -14.02
N GLY A 103 -11.16 2.77 -14.73
CA GLY A 103 -11.52 3.68 -15.81
C GLY A 103 -12.12 5.01 -15.34
N GLU A 104 -12.10 5.27 -14.04
CA GLU A 104 -12.76 6.42 -13.38
C GLU A 104 -11.75 7.38 -12.73
N PHE A 105 -10.62 6.84 -12.29
CA PHE A 105 -9.53 7.61 -11.70
C PHE A 105 -8.52 7.97 -12.79
N ASP A 106 -7.98 9.18 -12.85
CA ASP A 106 -6.90 9.52 -13.80
C ASP A 106 -5.50 9.25 -13.22
N ASN A 107 -5.41 8.33 -12.25
CA ASN A 107 -4.19 8.05 -11.53
C ASN A 107 -3.14 7.36 -12.41
N ALA A 108 -1.87 7.62 -12.12
CA ALA A 108 -0.76 6.84 -12.63
C ALA A 108 -0.58 5.53 -11.85
N GLY A 109 0.17 4.61 -12.44
CA GLY A 109 0.71 3.43 -11.77
C GLY A 109 2.13 3.70 -11.29
N GLY A 110 2.45 3.37 -10.04
CA GLY A 110 3.80 3.48 -9.49
C GLY A 110 4.46 2.11 -9.28
N MET A 111 5.78 2.08 -9.39
CA MET A 111 6.63 0.95 -9.02
C MET A 111 7.84 1.47 -8.25
N ILE A 112 8.17 0.84 -7.13
CA ILE A 112 9.38 1.13 -6.37
C ILE A 112 10.52 0.21 -6.80
N SER A 113 11.71 0.77 -6.95
CA SER A 113 12.97 0.03 -7.10
C SER A 113 13.85 0.34 -5.89
N VAL A 114 14.25 -0.70 -5.17
CA VAL A 114 15.12 -0.61 -3.99
C VAL A 114 16.45 -1.26 -4.36
N ASP A 115 17.54 -0.50 -4.30
CA ASP A 115 18.87 -0.99 -4.65
C ASP A 115 19.61 -1.62 -3.46
N GLU A 116 20.85 -2.06 -3.69
CA GLU A 116 21.72 -2.68 -2.67
C GLU A 116 22.07 -1.75 -1.49
N ASN A 117 21.95 -0.44 -1.67
CA ASN A 117 22.16 0.57 -0.63
C ASN A 117 20.84 1.00 0.02
N LEU A 118 19.75 0.26 -0.23
CA LEU A 118 18.39 0.58 0.20
C LEU A 118 17.85 1.92 -0.34
N MET A 119 18.46 2.45 -1.41
CA MET A 119 17.96 3.64 -2.06
C MET A 119 16.67 3.32 -2.80
N CYS A 120 15.61 4.05 -2.46
CA CYS A 120 14.29 3.91 -3.08
C CYS A 120 14.14 4.90 -4.25
N SER A 121 13.86 4.38 -5.44
CA SER A 121 13.50 5.15 -6.63
C SER A 121 12.14 4.71 -7.18
N PHE A 122 11.45 5.60 -7.90
CA PHE A 122 10.08 5.34 -8.38
C PHE A 122 9.99 5.44 -9.90
N GLN A 123 9.33 4.46 -10.51
CA GLN A 123 8.99 4.44 -11.93
C GLN A 123 7.48 4.65 -12.07
N ILE A 124 7.07 5.62 -12.90
CA ILE A 124 5.68 6.05 -13.02
C ILE A 124 5.15 5.74 -14.41
N LEU A 125 4.05 5.00 -14.46
CA LEU A 125 3.30 4.65 -15.66
C LEU A 125 2.02 5.47 -15.72
N LYS A 126 2.03 6.53 -16.54
CA LYS A 126 0.83 7.36 -16.77
C LYS A 126 -0.26 6.57 -17.48
N PRO A 127 -1.55 6.87 -17.24
CA PRO A 127 -2.64 6.23 -17.95
C PRO A 127 -2.53 6.47 -19.46
N SER A 128 -2.66 5.39 -20.24
CA SER A 128 -2.61 5.47 -21.69
C SER A 128 -3.86 6.18 -22.21
N SER A 129 -3.71 7.18 -23.08
CA SER A 129 -4.86 7.72 -23.82
C SER A 129 -5.53 6.61 -24.66
N ARG A 130 -6.85 6.70 -24.83
CA ARG A 130 -7.62 5.73 -25.63
C ARG A 130 -7.06 5.55 -27.04
N ALA A 131 -6.46 6.60 -27.62
CA ALA A 131 -5.81 6.59 -28.93
C ALA A 131 -4.52 5.73 -28.97
N ALA A 132 -3.70 5.76 -27.90
CA ALA A 132 -2.46 4.98 -27.84
C ALA A 132 -2.71 3.46 -27.79
N ARG A 133 -3.83 3.02 -27.18
CA ARG A 133 -4.21 1.59 -27.11
C ARG A 133 -4.49 0.95 -28.48
N PHE A 134 -4.90 1.73 -29.47
CA PHE A 134 -5.15 1.22 -30.83
C PHE A 134 -3.89 1.22 -31.72
N ALA A 135 -2.87 2.01 -31.39
CA ALA A 135 -1.61 2.04 -32.12
C ALA A 135 -0.67 0.86 -31.79
N GLN A 136 -0.87 0.20 -30.64
CA GLN A 136 0.00 -0.89 -30.16
C GLN A 136 -0.45 -2.31 -30.52
N ARG A 137 -1.52 -2.49 -31.33
CA ARG A 137 -1.84 -3.82 -31.86
C ARG A 137 -0.90 -4.13 -33.03
N PRO A 138 0.01 -5.12 -32.95
CA PRO A 138 0.69 -5.59 -34.14
C PRO A 138 -0.38 -6.17 -35.05
N GLN A 139 -0.41 -5.75 -36.33
CA GLN A 139 -1.15 -6.47 -37.35
C GLN A 139 -0.58 -7.89 -37.39
N GLN A 140 -1.28 -8.86 -36.80
CA GLN A 140 -1.06 -10.27 -37.13
C GLN A 140 -1.46 -10.42 -38.60
N GLN A 141 -0.45 -10.43 -39.47
CA GLN A 141 -0.60 -10.78 -40.87
C GLN A 141 -1.11 -12.22 -40.96
N LYS A 142 -2.23 -12.39 -41.66
CA LYS A 142 -2.69 -13.67 -42.21
C LYS A 142 -1.80 -14.08 -43.37
#